data_AF-A0A382LPW8-F1
#
_entry.id   AF-A0A382LPW8-F1
#
_cell.length_a   1.000
_cell.length_b   1.000
_cell.length_c   1.000
_cell.angle_alpha   90.00
_cell.angle_beta   90.00
_cell.angle_gamma   90.00
#
_symmetry.space_group_name_H-M   'P 1'
#
loop_
_entity.id
_entity.type
_entity.pdbx_description
1 polymer ?
#
loop_
_entity_poly.entity_id
_entity_poly.type
_entity_poly.pdbx_seq_one_letter_code
_entity_poly.pdbx_strand_id
1 'polypeptide(L)'
;YRYLELGADGSHANCTDNLHKALGGFGLSLPYTPQPWNLFTNFFLHSDGTFEVRSPSTKSGDSVTMRAEIDAHVIISACPQDMNDTCGGNPTDILVEVGVSPTG
;
A
#
# COMPACT_ATOMS: atom_id res chain seq x y z
N TYR A 1 -7.26 -10.58 -8.91
CA TYR A 1 -6.89 -12.00 -8.74
C TYR A 1 -6.65 -12.40 -7.28
N ARG A 2 -5.81 -11.70 -6.52
CA ARG A 2 -5.47 -12.08 -5.13
C ARG A 2 -6.68 -12.42 -4.23
N TYR A 3 -7.74 -11.61 -4.27
CA TYR A 3 -8.93 -11.84 -3.47
C TYR A 3 -9.74 -13.07 -3.93
N LEU A 4 -9.75 -13.38 -5.22
CA LEU A 4 -10.36 -14.61 -5.73
C LEU A 4 -9.63 -15.86 -5.21
N GLU A 5 -8.29 -15.82 -5.13
CA GLU A 5 -7.48 -16.90 -4.57
C GLU A 5 -7.74 -17.12 -3.07
N LEU A 6 -8.19 -16.07 -2.37
CA LEU A 6 -8.56 -16.10 -0.96
C LEU A 6 -10.05 -16.47 -0.76
N GLY A 7 -10.81 -16.67 -1.83
CA GLY A 7 -12.21 -17.07 -1.79
C GLY A 7 -13.22 -15.93 -1.77
N ALA A 8 -12.81 -14.68 -1.97
CA ALA A 8 -13.74 -13.57 -2.17
C ALA A 8 -14.34 -13.59 -3.57
N ASP A 9 -15.39 -12.78 -3.77
CA ASP A 9 -15.89 -12.49 -5.10
C ASP A 9 -14.93 -11.55 -5.89
N GLY A 10 -15.19 -11.40 -7.19
CA GLY A 10 -14.36 -10.60 -8.08
C GLY A 10 -14.46 -9.08 -7.88
N SER A 11 -15.29 -8.61 -6.95
CA SER A 11 -15.56 -7.18 -6.74
C SER A 11 -14.76 -6.54 -5.61
N HIS A 12 -13.94 -7.34 -4.91
CA HIS A 12 -13.17 -6.83 -3.78
C HIS A 12 -12.17 -5.74 -4.18
N ALA A 13 -12.20 -4.61 -3.46
CA ALA A 13 -11.25 -3.51 -3.64
C ALA A 13 -9.81 -4.00 -3.50
N ASN A 14 -8.88 -3.43 -4.27
CA ASN A 14 -7.48 -3.83 -4.26
C ASN A 14 -6.56 -2.66 -4.67
N CYS A 15 -5.28 -2.75 -4.25
CA CYS A 15 -4.31 -1.68 -4.48
C CYS A 15 -4.03 -1.41 -5.97
N THR A 16 -4.16 -2.43 -6.84
CA THR A 16 -3.95 -2.27 -8.28
C THR A 16 -5.02 -1.36 -8.89
N ASP A 17 -6.29 -1.63 -8.61
CA ASP A 17 -7.39 -0.81 -9.10
C ASP A 17 -7.37 0.59 -8.48
N ASN A 18 -7.00 0.69 -7.19
CA ASN A 18 -6.84 1.97 -6.52
C ASN A 18 -5.77 2.84 -7.19
N LEU A 19 -4.63 2.26 -7.58
CA LEU A 19 -3.58 2.96 -8.32
C LEU A 19 -4.10 3.49 -9.66
N HIS A 20 -4.71 2.63 -10.48
CA HIS A 20 -5.18 3.03 -11.82
C HIS A 20 -6.32 4.04 -11.75
N LYS A 21 -7.21 3.91 -10.77
CA LYS A 21 -8.26 4.91 -10.51
C LYS A 21 -7.67 6.27 -10.14
N ALA A 22 -6.67 6.30 -9.25
CA ALA A 22 -6.01 7.54 -8.86
C ALA A 22 -5.27 8.19 -10.03
N LEU A 23 -4.51 7.41 -10.81
CA LEU A 23 -3.84 7.89 -12.03
C LEU A 23 -4.84 8.48 -13.04
N GLY A 24 -5.96 7.81 -13.26
CA GLY A 24 -7.01 8.29 -14.15
C GLY A 24 -7.58 9.66 -13.75
N GLY A 25 -7.63 9.96 -12.44
CA GLY A 25 -8.00 11.27 -11.92
C GLY A 25 -7.07 12.41 -12.36
N PHE A 26 -5.83 12.09 -12.73
CA PHE A 26 -4.84 13.02 -13.29
C PHE A 26 -4.74 12.95 -14.82
N GLY A 27 -5.62 12.18 -15.48
CA GLY A 27 -5.51 11.91 -16.91
C GLY A 27 -4.30 11.05 -17.28
N LEU A 28 -3.71 10.36 -16.30
CA LEU A 28 -2.56 9.48 -16.49
C LEU A 28 -3.02 8.02 -16.59
N SER A 29 -2.26 7.22 -17.31
CA SER A 29 -2.43 5.76 -17.35
C SER A 29 -1.07 5.08 -17.45
N LEU A 30 -0.96 3.90 -16.85
CA LEU A 30 0.22 3.05 -16.98
C LEU A 30 -0.19 1.72 -17.62
N PRO A 31 0.62 1.15 -18.54
CA PRO A 31 0.30 -0.14 -19.15
C PRO A 31 0.56 -1.33 -18.21
N TYR A 32 1.06 -1.06 -17.00
CA TYR A 32 1.36 -2.05 -15.97
C TYR A 32 1.16 -1.45 -14.58
N THR A 33 1.19 -2.30 -13.57
CA THR A 33 1.21 -1.89 -12.16
C THR A 33 2.62 -2.10 -11.59
N PRO A 34 3.36 -1.03 -11.23
CA PRO A 34 4.66 -1.18 -10.60
C PRO A 34 4.53 -1.88 -9.24
N GLN A 35 5.62 -2.53 -8.80
CA GLN A 35 5.67 -3.09 -7.46
C GLN A 35 5.54 -1.96 -6.42
N PRO A 36 4.55 -2.01 -5.52
CA PRO A 36 4.40 -0.99 -4.50
C PRO A 36 5.52 -1.09 -3.47
N TRP A 37 5.82 0.03 -2.84
CA TRP A 37 6.48 0.00 -1.55
C TRP A 37 5.41 -0.22 -0.47
N ASN A 38 5.39 -1.44 0.08
CA ASN A 38 4.47 -1.81 1.14
C ASN A 38 4.94 -1.22 2.48
N LEU A 39 4.51 -0.01 2.79
CA LEU A 39 4.80 0.66 4.06
C LEU A 39 4.05 -0.01 5.20
N PHE A 40 4.70 -0.09 6.37
CA PHE A 40 4.16 -0.63 7.63
C PHE A 40 3.75 -2.12 7.62
N THR A 41 3.95 -2.84 6.51
CA THR A 41 3.75 -4.30 6.47
C THR A 41 4.86 -5.05 7.19
N ASN A 42 4.55 -6.25 7.69
CA ASN A 42 5.47 -7.06 8.48
C ASN A 42 5.68 -8.44 7.83
N PHE A 43 6.52 -8.47 6.80
CA PHE A 43 6.78 -9.65 5.98
C PHE A 43 8.17 -10.24 6.26
N PHE A 44 8.26 -11.56 6.40
CA PHE A 44 9.50 -12.26 6.65
C PHE A 44 9.76 -13.32 5.57
N LEU A 45 10.96 -13.28 5.01
CA LEU A 45 11.51 -14.37 4.22
C LEU A 45 12.54 -15.10 5.09
N HIS A 46 12.25 -16.35 5.41
CA HIS A 46 13.10 -17.20 6.24
C HIS A 46 14.24 -17.79 5.41
N SER A 47 15.30 -18.26 6.08
CA SER A 47 16.47 -18.84 5.43
C SER A 47 16.20 -20.14 4.68
N ASP A 48 15.13 -20.85 5.04
CA ASP A 48 14.63 -22.05 4.34
C ASP A 48 13.78 -21.72 3.10
N GLY A 49 13.60 -20.43 2.80
CA GLY A 49 12.81 -19.94 1.67
C GLY A 49 11.31 -19.81 1.95
N THR A 50 10.86 -20.12 3.16
CA THR A 50 9.45 -19.90 3.53
C THR A 50 9.17 -18.41 3.71
N PHE A 51 7.97 -17.99 3.32
CA PHE A 51 7.51 -16.61 3.45
C PHE A 51 6.38 -16.55 4.46
N GLU A 52 6.50 -15.64 5.41
CA GLU A 52 5.54 -15.45 6.50
C GLU A 52 5.00 -14.02 6.46
N VAL A 53 3.68 -13.90 6.51
CA VAL A 53 2.98 -12.63 6.70
C VAL A 53 2.57 -12.55 8.16
N ARG A 54 3.02 -11.50 8.84
CA ARG A 54 2.60 -11.19 10.22
C ARG A 54 1.81 -9.90 10.24
N SER A 55 1.02 -9.72 11.30
CA SER A 55 0.37 -8.45 11.57
C SER A 55 1.41 -7.33 11.69
N PRO A 56 1.08 -6.11 11.20
CA PRO A 56 1.90 -4.92 11.42
C PRO A 56 2.27 -4.78 12.91
N SER A 57 3.53 -4.46 13.19
CA SER A 57 3.98 -4.13 14.55
C SER A 57 3.82 -2.64 14.88
N THR A 58 3.34 -1.86 13.93
CA THR A 58 3.10 -0.42 14.05
C THR A 58 1.80 -0.12 14.76
N LYS A 59 1.71 1.06 15.37
CA LYS A 59 0.53 1.58 16.08
C LYS A 59 0.10 2.93 15.51
N SER A 60 -1.11 3.36 15.88
CA SER A 60 -1.61 4.71 15.56
C SER A 60 -0.59 5.78 15.97
N GLY A 61 -0.25 6.66 15.04
CA GLY A 61 0.73 7.73 15.23
C GLY A 61 2.16 7.39 14.78
N ASP A 62 2.48 6.12 14.52
CA ASP A 62 3.72 5.79 13.83
C ASP A 62 3.69 6.36 12.40
N SER A 63 4.81 6.89 11.95
CA SER A 63 4.89 7.59 10.65
C SER A 63 6.24 7.39 9.97
N VAL A 64 6.25 7.59 8.65
CA VAL A 64 7.46 7.78 7.85
C VAL A 64 7.37 9.12 7.15
N THR A 65 8.48 9.87 7.14
CA THR A 65 8.57 11.14 6.42
C THR A 65 9.57 10.99 5.29
N MET A 66 9.16 11.40 4.10
CA MET A 66 9.96 11.32 2.89
C MET A 66 10.08 12.71 2.26
N ARG A 67 11.23 13.00 1.66
CA ARG A 67 11.44 14.19 0.85
C ARG A 67 11.36 13.81 -0.63
N ALA A 68 10.60 14.58 -1.40
CA ALA A 68 10.64 14.48 -2.85
C ALA A 68 11.94 15.11 -3.36
N GLU A 69 12.84 14.31 -3.93
CA GLU A 69 14.09 14.80 -4.54
C GLU A 69 13.87 15.35 -5.97
N ILE A 70 12.72 15.01 -6.57
CA ILE A 70 12.28 15.44 -7.90
C ILE A 70 10.77 15.65 -7.88
N ASP A 71 10.26 16.40 -8.86
CA ASP A 71 8.82 16.49 -9.11
C ASP A 71 8.26 15.11 -9.46
N ALA A 72 7.28 14.65 -8.68
CA ALA A 72 6.74 13.30 -8.81
C ALA A 72 5.26 13.23 -8.45
N HIS A 73 4.55 12.29 -9.07
CA HIS A 73 3.23 11.86 -8.61
C HIS A 73 3.41 10.74 -7.60
N VAL A 74 3.01 10.97 -6.35
CA VAL A 74 3.02 9.95 -5.29
C VAL A 74 1.61 9.46 -5.09
N ILE A 75 1.36 8.18 -5.40
CA ILE A 75 0.06 7.53 -5.24
C ILE A 75 0.12 6.61 -4.03
N ILE A 76 -0.80 6.80 -3.08
CA ILE A 76 -0.90 6.01 -1.86
C ILE A 76 -2.26 5.32 -1.85
N SER A 77 -2.26 4.01 -1.58
CA SER A 77 -3.47 3.23 -1.35
C SER A 77 -3.43 2.70 0.08
N ALA A 78 -4.41 3.06 0.91
CA ALA A 78 -4.70 2.29 2.12
C ALA A 78 -5.11 0.88 1.67
N CYS A 79 -4.31 -0.13 2.02
CA CYS A 79 -4.52 -1.49 1.52
C CYS A 79 -5.80 -2.08 2.13
N PRO A 80 -6.76 -2.54 1.32
CA PRO A 80 -8.03 -3.08 1.83
C PRO A 80 -7.91 -4.57 2.22
N GLN A 81 -6.73 -5.07 2.59
CA GLN A 81 -6.54 -6.49 2.86
C GLN A 81 -7.07 -6.87 4.24
N ASP A 82 -8.17 -7.60 4.26
CA ASP A 82 -8.92 -8.03 5.46
C ASP A 82 -9.01 -9.56 5.59
N MET A 83 -8.49 -10.32 4.63
CA MET A 83 -8.55 -11.79 4.60
C MET A 83 -7.24 -12.47 5.05
N ASN A 84 -6.23 -11.70 5.46
CA ASN A 84 -4.99 -12.19 6.09
C ASN A 84 -4.33 -11.09 6.93
N ASP A 85 -3.18 -11.43 7.53
CA ASP A 85 -2.50 -10.57 8.50
C ASP A 85 -1.77 -9.36 7.90
N THR A 86 -1.79 -9.13 6.58
CA THR A 86 -1.10 -7.98 5.96
C THR A 86 -1.48 -6.64 6.60
N CYS A 87 -2.76 -6.46 6.94
CA CYS A 87 -3.27 -5.30 7.67
C CYS A 87 -3.82 -5.69 9.06
N GLY A 88 -3.37 -6.81 9.61
CA GLY A 88 -3.87 -7.36 10.88
C GLY A 88 -5.35 -7.77 10.86
N GLY A 89 -5.90 -8.08 9.68
CA GLY A 89 -7.30 -8.45 9.50
C GLY A 89 -8.33 -7.33 9.69
N ASN A 90 -7.89 -6.10 9.96
CA ASN A 90 -8.78 -4.94 10.14
C ASN A 90 -8.15 -3.68 9.53
N PRO A 91 -8.20 -3.52 8.18
CA PRO A 91 -7.59 -2.38 7.52
C PRO A 91 -8.23 -1.06 7.99
N THR A 92 -7.38 -0.05 8.20
CA THR A 92 -7.78 1.29 8.64
C THR A 92 -7.30 2.35 7.65
N ASP A 93 -7.81 3.57 7.81
CA ASP A 93 -7.34 4.72 7.04
C ASP A 93 -5.87 5.06 7.35
N ILE A 94 -5.23 5.77 6.41
CA ILE A 94 -3.89 6.34 6.53
C ILE A 94 -4.01 7.85 6.36
N LEU A 95 -3.38 8.61 7.26
CA LEU A 95 -3.22 10.05 7.09
C LEU A 95 -2.00 10.34 6.19
N VAL A 96 -2.21 11.19 5.19
CA VAL A 96 -1.14 11.70 4.33
C VAL A 96 -1.09 13.20 4.47
N GLU A 97 0.06 13.73 4.86
CA GLU A 97 0.32 15.16 4.94
C GLU A 97 1.38 15.54 3.92
N VAL A 98 1.11 16.59 3.16
CA VAL A 98 2.06 17.16 2.18
C VAL A 98 2.43 18.55 2.66
N GLY A 99 3.72 18.76 2.88
CA GLY A 99 4.26 20.03 3.31
C GLY A 99 5.53 20.38 2.56
N VAL A 100 5.91 21.66 2.64
CA VAL A 100 7.22 22.13 2.19
C VAL A 100 8.22 22.02 3.32
N SER A 101 9.39 21.45 3.03
CA SER A 101 10.49 21.48 4.00
C SER A 101 10.98 22.94 4.16
N PRO A 102 11.29 23.41 5.38
CA PRO A 102 11.78 24.79 5.60
C PRO A 102 13.11 25.13 4.92
N THR A 103 13.77 24.15 4.29
CA THR A 103 15.02 24.35 3.57
C THR A 103 14.73 24.58 2.09
N GLY A 104 14.53 25.85 1.76
CA GLY A 104 14.50 26.43 0.41
C GLY A 104 14.66 27.94 0.51
#